data_AF-A0A9D5V8K8-F1
#
_entry.id   AF-A0A9D5V8K8-F1
#
_cell.length_a   1.000
_cell.length_b   1.000
_cell.length_c   1.000
_cell.angle_alpha   90.00
_cell.angle_beta   90.00
_cell.angle_gamma   90.00
#
_symmetry.space_group_name_H-M   'P 1'
#
loop_
_entity.id
_entity.type
_entity.pdbx_description
1 polymer ?
#
loop_
_entity_poly.entity_id
_entity_poly.type
_entity_poly.pdbx_seq_one_letter_code
_entity_poly.pdbx_strand_id
1 'polypeptide(L)'
;MGIALSVLRRFHGGVHPPENKAISAGAAIEVMPLAKRLFVPLHQHFGAPCEAVVQTGEKVLKGQILGQPQGFVSSPVHAPTSGTVVSLEEFPVHHPSGLPMLCAILEPDGEDRWLPGLKGLEDPEKAEPAAIRRLIQDAGIVGLGGATFPSFIKMSPPKGKVAELLLINGVECEPYLTCDARLMEERAGGIVEGIRIMLRALQT
;
A
#
# COMPACT_ATOMS: atom_id res chain seq x y z
N MET A 1 -17.65 9.19 31.69
CA MET A 1 -17.43 10.65 31.83
C MET A 1 -17.48 11.21 30.41
N GLY A 2 -18.62 11.79 30.05
CA GLY A 2 -18.95 12.14 28.67
C GLY A 2 -18.04 13.24 28.13
N ILE A 3 -17.42 12.99 26.97
CA ILE A 3 -16.90 14.07 26.14
C ILE A 3 -18.11 14.91 25.77
N ALA A 4 -18.14 16.15 26.23
CA ALA A 4 -19.21 17.08 25.94
C ALA A 4 -19.44 17.13 24.43
N LEU A 5 -20.70 16.97 24.01
CA LEU A 5 -21.23 17.35 22.70
C LEU A 5 -21.17 18.88 22.52
N SER A 6 -20.01 19.48 22.80
CA SER A 6 -19.73 20.88 22.49
C SER A 6 -19.59 20.98 20.97
N VAL A 7 -20.73 21.26 20.32
CA VAL A 7 -20.89 21.80 18.97
C VAL A 7 -19.64 21.56 18.10
N LEU A 8 -19.61 20.43 17.39
CA LEU A 8 -18.75 20.30 16.22
C LEU A 8 -19.07 21.52 15.34
N ARG A 9 -18.15 22.49 15.29
CA ARG A 9 -18.33 23.69 14.48
C ARG A 9 -18.62 23.21 13.07
N ARG A 10 -19.76 23.62 12.49
CA ARG A 10 -19.98 23.44 11.06
C ARG A 10 -18.90 24.25 10.35
N PHE A 11 -18.01 23.56 9.66
CA PHE A 11 -17.03 24.21 8.79
C PHE A 11 -17.81 24.99 7.73
N HIS A 12 -17.54 26.29 7.61
CA HIS A 12 -18.17 27.12 6.58
C HIS A 12 -17.45 26.89 5.25
N GLY A 13 -18.21 26.51 4.21
CA GLY A 13 -17.68 26.22 2.88
C GLY A 13 -17.43 24.73 2.60
N GLY A 14 -16.65 24.47 1.55
CA GLY A 14 -16.33 23.11 1.08
C GLY A 14 -17.19 22.64 -0.09
N VAL A 15 -16.72 21.59 -0.77
CA VAL A 15 -17.47 20.87 -1.80
C VAL A 15 -18.10 19.66 -1.14
N HIS A 16 -19.40 19.46 -1.32
CA HIS A 16 -20.19 18.40 -0.68
C HIS A 16 -20.76 17.47 -1.77
N PRO A 17 -19.92 16.63 -2.40
CA PRO A 17 -20.40 15.70 -3.40
C PRO A 17 -21.30 14.64 -2.75
N PRO A 18 -22.28 14.07 -3.48
CA PRO A 18 -23.03 12.91 -3.00
C PRO A 18 -22.09 11.78 -2.60
N GLU A 19 -22.23 11.27 -1.37
CA GLU A 19 -21.29 10.29 -0.82
C GLU A 19 -21.34 8.94 -1.55
N ASN A 20 -22.53 8.49 -1.96
CA ASN A 20 -22.77 7.21 -2.65
C ASN A 20 -22.21 5.95 -1.95
N LYS A 21 -21.83 6.03 -0.66
CA LYS A 21 -21.29 4.90 0.11
C LYS A 21 -22.30 3.77 0.34
N ALA A 22 -23.60 4.07 0.30
CA ALA A 22 -24.67 3.07 0.49
C ALA A 22 -24.62 1.91 -0.51
N ILE A 23 -23.93 2.07 -1.64
CA ILE A 23 -23.75 1.03 -2.66
C ILE A 23 -22.95 -0.16 -2.12
N SER A 24 -21.94 0.09 -1.28
CA SER A 24 -20.99 -0.92 -0.80
C SER A 24 -20.83 -0.97 0.73
N ALA A 25 -21.41 -0.03 1.47
CA ALA A 25 -21.23 0.06 2.93
C ALA A 25 -21.63 -1.21 3.68
N GLY A 26 -22.66 -1.92 3.20
CA GLY A 26 -23.12 -3.20 3.76
C GLY A 26 -22.59 -4.46 3.07
N ALA A 27 -21.73 -4.31 2.05
CA ALA A 27 -21.17 -5.44 1.32
C ALA A 27 -19.94 -5.99 2.05
N ALA A 28 -19.84 -7.31 2.17
CA ALA A 28 -18.69 -7.96 2.78
C ALA A 28 -17.44 -7.86 1.89
N ILE A 29 -16.25 -8.00 2.49
CA ILE A 29 -15.01 -8.10 1.73
C ILE A 29 -14.96 -9.45 1.00
N GLU A 30 -14.84 -9.41 -0.31
CA GLU A 30 -14.76 -10.60 -1.17
C GLU A 30 -13.39 -10.73 -1.85
N VAL A 31 -13.05 -11.96 -2.24
CA VAL A 31 -11.86 -12.24 -3.05
C VAL A 31 -12.20 -12.10 -4.52
N MET A 32 -11.53 -11.18 -5.20
CA MET A 32 -11.69 -11.00 -6.65
C MET A 32 -11.09 -12.20 -7.41
N PRO A 33 -11.75 -12.73 -8.46
CA PRO A 33 -11.17 -13.77 -9.30
C PRO A 33 -9.89 -13.28 -9.98
N LEU A 34 -8.94 -14.20 -10.16
CA LEU A 34 -7.68 -13.91 -10.84
C LEU A 34 -7.93 -13.56 -12.31
N ALA A 35 -7.49 -12.36 -12.71
CA ALA A 35 -7.60 -11.92 -14.10
C ALA A 35 -6.63 -12.68 -15.01
N LYS A 36 -6.99 -12.83 -16.29
CA LYS A 36 -6.12 -13.46 -17.30
C LYS A 36 -4.83 -12.67 -17.56
N ARG A 37 -4.88 -11.35 -17.37
CA ARG A 37 -3.73 -10.43 -17.46
C ARG A 37 -3.77 -9.43 -16.33
N LEU A 38 -2.60 -9.15 -15.77
CA LEU A 38 -2.38 -8.11 -14.78
C LEU A 38 -1.44 -7.08 -15.38
N PHE A 39 -1.85 -5.82 -15.37
CA PHE A 39 -1.02 -4.69 -15.80
C PHE A 39 -0.45 -4.09 -14.52
N VAL A 40 0.86 -4.26 -14.29
CA VAL A 40 1.52 -3.82 -13.07
C VAL A 40 2.35 -2.57 -13.37
N PRO A 41 1.88 -1.36 -13.04
CA PRO A 41 2.67 -0.14 -13.24
C PRO A 41 3.96 -0.20 -12.43
N LEU A 42 5.08 0.19 -13.03
CA LEU A 42 6.37 0.26 -12.33
C LEU A 42 6.57 1.60 -11.60
N HIS A 43 5.51 2.39 -11.48
CA HIS A 43 5.50 3.64 -10.72
C HIS A 43 4.24 3.68 -9.84
N GLN A 44 4.35 3.10 -8.64
CA GLN A 44 3.25 2.99 -7.65
C GLN A 44 3.55 3.75 -6.35
N HIS A 45 4.49 4.69 -6.40
CA HIS A 45 4.94 5.44 -5.25
C HIS A 45 5.27 6.87 -5.62
N PHE A 46 5.38 7.75 -4.63
CA PHE A 46 5.55 9.19 -4.85
C PHE A 46 6.84 9.60 -5.61
N GLY A 47 7.99 8.95 -5.39
CA GLY A 47 9.26 9.37 -6.01
C GLY A 47 9.46 8.95 -7.46
N ALA A 48 10.72 8.80 -7.88
CA ALA A 48 11.09 8.54 -9.26
C ALA A 48 10.62 7.14 -9.75
N PRO A 49 10.14 6.99 -10.99
CA PRO A 49 9.72 5.69 -11.53
C PRO A 49 10.77 4.58 -11.31
N CYS A 50 10.31 3.35 -11.06
CA CYS A 50 11.23 2.22 -10.94
C CYS A 50 11.81 1.83 -12.30
N GLU A 51 13.03 1.30 -12.28
CA GLU A 51 13.64 0.64 -13.43
C GLU A 51 13.16 -0.82 -13.49
N ALA A 52 12.73 -1.30 -14.66
CA ALA A 52 12.36 -2.69 -14.82
C ALA A 52 13.58 -3.60 -14.63
N VAL A 53 13.45 -4.63 -13.79
CA VAL A 53 14.51 -5.63 -13.55
C VAL A 53 14.14 -7.04 -14.02
N VAL A 54 13.07 -7.12 -14.80
CA VAL A 54 12.60 -8.33 -15.47
C VAL A 54 12.56 -8.10 -16.98
N GLN A 55 12.38 -9.17 -17.76
CA GLN A 55 12.29 -9.09 -19.22
C GLN A 55 11.05 -9.80 -19.77
N THR A 56 10.64 -9.43 -20.98
CA THR A 56 9.58 -10.15 -21.71
C THR A 56 9.94 -11.64 -21.87
N GLY A 57 8.99 -12.52 -21.58
CA GLY A 57 9.14 -13.98 -21.58
C GLY A 57 9.63 -14.55 -20.24
N GLU A 58 10.01 -13.71 -19.27
CA GLU A 58 10.51 -14.17 -17.98
C GLU A 58 9.38 -14.73 -17.10
N LYS A 59 9.65 -15.87 -16.45
CA LYS A 59 8.78 -16.40 -15.39
C LYS A 59 9.14 -15.73 -14.08
N VAL A 60 8.12 -15.24 -13.38
CA VAL A 60 8.26 -14.55 -12.09
C VAL A 60 7.47 -15.26 -11.02
N LEU A 61 7.93 -15.14 -9.78
CA LEU A 61 7.23 -15.63 -8.59
C LEU A 61 6.56 -14.49 -7.84
N LYS A 62 5.51 -14.79 -7.06
CA LYS A 62 4.84 -13.80 -6.22
C LYS A 62 5.82 -13.20 -5.21
N GLY A 63 5.82 -11.87 -5.13
CA GLY A 63 6.76 -11.13 -4.29
C GLY A 63 8.16 -10.96 -4.89
N GLN A 64 8.42 -11.43 -6.12
CA GLN A 64 9.64 -11.09 -6.85
C GLN A 64 9.59 -9.63 -7.29
N ILE A 65 10.72 -8.91 -7.19
CA ILE A 65 10.83 -7.53 -7.65
C ILE A 65 10.70 -7.50 -9.17
N LEU A 66 9.77 -6.66 -9.66
CA LEU A 66 9.60 -6.32 -11.08
C LEU A 66 10.24 -4.97 -11.41
N GLY A 67 10.15 -4.02 -10.46
CA GLY A 67 10.68 -2.67 -10.59
C GLY A 67 11.60 -2.31 -9.43
N GLN A 68 12.86 -1.98 -9.74
CA GLN A 68 13.85 -1.51 -8.79
C GLN A 68 13.66 0.00 -8.53
N PRO A 69 13.51 0.42 -7.26
CA PRO A 69 13.31 1.82 -6.89
C PRO A 69 14.53 2.67 -7.21
N GLN A 70 14.27 3.90 -7.67
CA GLN A 70 15.30 4.89 -7.97
C GLN A 70 15.32 6.01 -6.91
N GLY A 71 16.50 6.32 -6.37
CA GLY A 71 16.66 7.35 -5.34
C GLY A 71 16.17 6.95 -3.94
N PHE A 72 16.09 7.93 -3.03
CA PHE A 72 15.75 7.68 -1.62
C PHE A 72 14.24 7.62 -1.36
N VAL A 73 13.43 8.39 -2.10
CA VAL A 73 11.97 8.51 -1.88
C VAL A 73 11.20 7.53 -2.77
N SER A 74 11.54 6.25 -2.72
CA SER A 74 10.98 5.24 -3.62
C SER A 74 10.83 3.87 -2.94
N SER A 75 10.06 2.99 -3.57
CA SER A 75 9.73 1.65 -3.06
C SER A 75 9.72 0.64 -4.21
N PRO A 76 10.25 -0.58 -4.02
CA PRO A 76 10.21 -1.60 -5.05
C PRO A 76 8.78 -2.00 -5.41
N VAL A 77 8.57 -2.34 -6.68
CA VAL A 77 7.32 -2.90 -7.19
C VAL A 77 7.51 -4.39 -7.38
N HIS A 78 6.60 -5.19 -6.82
CA HIS A 78 6.69 -6.65 -6.83
C HIS A 78 5.61 -7.30 -7.69
N ALA A 79 5.87 -8.53 -8.12
CA ALA A 79 4.92 -9.37 -8.82
C ALA A 79 3.77 -9.74 -7.86
N PRO A 80 2.50 -9.43 -8.22
CA PRO A 80 1.36 -9.71 -7.35
C PRO A 80 1.02 -11.20 -7.24
N THR A 81 1.47 -12.01 -8.19
CA THR A 81 1.28 -13.47 -8.27
C THR A 81 2.39 -14.09 -9.13
N SER A 82 2.47 -15.42 -9.21
CA SER A 82 3.36 -16.11 -10.14
C SER A 82 2.80 -16.12 -11.56
N GLY A 83 3.68 -16.11 -12.56
CA GLY A 83 3.27 -16.09 -13.95
C GLY A 83 4.41 -15.78 -14.91
N THR A 84 4.06 -15.30 -16.10
CA THR A 84 5.02 -14.91 -17.14
C THR A 84 4.84 -13.44 -17.51
N VAL A 85 5.92 -12.67 -17.53
CA VAL A 85 5.92 -11.29 -18.04
C VAL A 85 5.78 -11.36 -19.56
N VAL A 86 4.61 -11.04 -20.09
CA VAL A 86 4.34 -11.15 -21.54
C VAL A 86 4.78 -9.92 -22.33
N SER A 87 4.87 -8.76 -21.68
CA SER A 87 5.44 -7.55 -22.28
C SER A 87 5.81 -6.52 -21.20
N LEU A 88 6.72 -5.62 -21.58
CA LEU A 88 7.04 -4.39 -20.86
C LEU A 88 6.72 -3.23 -21.80
N GLU A 89 5.63 -2.53 -21.53
CA GLU A 89 5.15 -1.46 -22.40
C GLU A 89 4.41 -0.38 -21.61
N GLU A 90 4.29 0.79 -22.24
CA GLU A 90 3.52 1.89 -21.68
C GLU A 90 2.01 1.61 -21.81
N PHE A 91 1.29 1.68 -20.69
CA PHE A 91 -0.15 1.47 -20.66
C PHE A 91 -0.86 2.60 -19.90
N PRO A 92 -2.07 3.01 -20.29
CA PRO A 92 -2.86 3.96 -19.50
C PRO A 92 -3.14 3.41 -18.09
N VAL A 93 -2.70 4.13 -17.06
CA VAL A 93 -2.90 3.72 -15.66
C VAL A 93 -4.00 4.54 -14.99
N HIS A 94 -4.49 4.04 -13.85
CA HIS A 94 -5.59 4.65 -13.07
C HIS A 94 -5.19 5.94 -12.31
N HIS A 95 -4.19 6.68 -12.81
CA HIS A 95 -3.80 7.97 -12.27
C HIS A 95 -4.71 9.08 -12.84
N PRO A 96 -5.12 10.10 -12.06
CA PRO A 96 -6.00 11.16 -12.54
C PRO A 96 -5.50 11.91 -13.79
N SER A 97 -4.20 11.90 -14.07
CA SER A 97 -3.65 12.50 -15.30
C SER A 97 -3.95 11.71 -16.57
N GLY A 98 -4.34 10.43 -16.46
CA GLY A 98 -4.53 9.52 -17.60
C GLY A 98 -3.26 9.24 -18.39
N LEU A 99 -2.09 9.66 -17.90
CA LEU A 99 -0.82 9.46 -18.60
C LEU A 99 -0.43 7.98 -18.57
N PRO A 100 0.14 7.46 -19.66
CA PRO A 100 0.64 6.09 -19.66
C PRO A 100 1.87 5.98 -18.76
N MET A 101 2.06 4.80 -18.17
CA MET A 101 3.27 4.44 -17.43
C MET A 101 3.78 3.09 -17.89
N LEU A 102 5.09 2.88 -17.79
CA LEU A 102 5.70 1.58 -18.03
C LEU A 102 5.07 0.54 -17.09
N CYS A 103 4.51 -0.51 -17.68
CA CYS A 103 3.86 -1.60 -16.97
C CYS A 103 4.56 -2.93 -17.31
N ALA A 104 4.71 -3.79 -16.30
CA ALA A 104 4.93 -5.21 -16.53
C ALA A 104 3.57 -5.88 -16.72
N ILE A 105 3.31 -6.38 -17.93
CA ILE A 105 2.10 -7.14 -18.21
C ILE A 105 2.38 -8.59 -17.87
N LEU A 106 1.65 -9.12 -16.89
CA LEU A 106 1.80 -10.46 -16.35
C LEU A 106 0.61 -11.32 -16.78
N GLU A 107 0.87 -12.48 -17.36
CA GLU A 107 -0.10 -13.56 -17.47
C GLU A 107 0.09 -14.51 -16.28
N PRO A 108 -0.86 -14.55 -15.32
CA PRO A 108 -0.75 -15.43 -14.17
C PRO A 108 -0.77 -16.91 -14.58
N ASP A 109 0.03 -17.73 -13.90
CA ASP A 109 0.02 -19.20 -14.10
C ASP A 109 -1.09 -19.91 -13.31
N GLY A 110 -1.78 -19.17 -12.43
CA GLY A 110 -2.83 -19.68 -11.55
C GLY A 110 -2.30 -20.41 -10.31
N GLU A 111 -0.99 -20.47 -10.11
CA GLU A 111 -0.39 -21.21 -9.01
C GLU A 111 -0.10 -20.36 -7.76
N ASP A 112 -0.05 -19.03 -7.91
CA ASP A 112 0.21 -18.06 -6.83
C ASP A 112 1.45 -18.39 -5.98
N ARG A 113 2.50 -18.92 -6.62
CA ARG A 113 3.73 -19.39 -5.95
C ARG A 113 4.58 -18.23 -5.45
N TRP A 114 4.82 -18.21 -4.14
CA TRP A 114 5.73 -17.27 -3.49
C TRP A 114 7.19 -17.51 -3.85
N LEU A 115 7.94 -16.41 -3.98
CA LEU A 115 9.40 -16.45 -4.00
C LEU A 115 9.92 -17.12 -2.72
N PRO A 116 10.72 -18.20 -2.80
CA PRO A 116 11.22 -18.89 -1.63
C PRO A 116 12.06 -17.97 -0.74
N GLY A 117 11.93 -18.15 0.58
CA GLY A 117 12.74 -17.42 1.55
C GLY A 117 12.18 -16.06 1.98
N LEU A 118 11.07 -15.59 1.38
CA LEU A 118 10.32 -14.45 1.92
C LEU A 118 9.76 -14.82 3.30
N LYS A 119 10.22 -14.11 4.33
CA LYS A 119 9.78 -14.29 5.71
C LYS A 119 9.58 -12.94 6.38
N GLY A 120 8.49 -12.83 7.13
CA GLY A 120 8.29 -11.73 8.06
C GLY A 120 9.17 -11.87 9.31
N LEU A 121 8.97 -10.96 10.26
CA LEU A 121 9.55 -11.08 11.60
C LEU A 121 8.68 -11.99 12.46
N GLU A 122 9.28 -12.92 13.19
CA GLU A 122 8.57 -13.82 14.11
C GLU A 122 7.93 -13.05 15.27
N ASP A 123 8.66 -12.09 15.83
CA ASP A 123 8.18 -11.20 16.89
C ASP A 123 8.58 -9.75 16.56
N PRO A 124 7.71 -9.01 15.85
CA PRO A 124 7.96 -7.63 15.49
C PRO A 124 8.19 -6.71 16.69
N GLU A 125 7.63 -7.02 17.86
CA GLU A 125 7.73 -6.16 19.05
C GLU A 125 9.11 -6.19 19.69
N LYS A 126 9.81 -7.33 19.56
CA LYS A 126 11.19 -7.48 20.03
C LYS A 126 12.22 -7.15 18.96
N ALA A 127 11.82 -7.06 17.70
CA ALA A 127 12.74 -6.75 16.60
C ALA A 127 13.34 -5.35 16.72
N GLU A 128 14.55 -5.15 16.19
CA GLU A 128 15.17 -3.83 16.11
C GLU A 128 14.32 -2.89 15.23
N PRO A 129 14.03 -1.64 15.67
CA PRO A 129 13.19 -0.72 14.91
C PRO A 129 13.70 -0.49 13.48
N ALA A 130 15.02 -0.44 13.31
CA ALA A 130 15.65 -0.33 11.99
C ALA A 130 15.39 -1.53 11.08
N ALA A 131 15.34 -2.75 11.64
CA ALA A 131 15.04 -3.96 10.89
C ALA A 131 13.59 -3.97 10.39
N ILE A 132 12.65 -3.48 11.19
CA ILE A 132 11.25 -3.32 10.78
C ILE A 132 11.14 -2.32 9.61
N ARG A 133 11.78 -1.15 9.74
CA ARG A 133 11.77 -0.14 8.66
C ARG A 133 12.39 -0.68 7.38
N ARG A 134 13.48 -1.46 7.50
CA ARG A 134 14.11 -2.10 6.36
C ARG A 134 13.18 -3.12 5.69
N LEU A 135 12.49 -3.95 6.47
CA LEU A 135 11.53 -4.91 5.92
C LEU A 135 10.35 -4.22 5.23
N ILE A 136 9.82 -3.12 5.81
CA ILE A 136 8.78 -2.29 5.18
C ILE A 136 9.28 -1.72 3.84
N GLN A 137 10.53 -1.25 3.79
CA GLN A 137 11.16 -0.75 2.58
C GLN A 137 11.29 -1.85 1.51
N ASP A 138 11.87 -2.98 1.88
CA ASP A 138 12.13 -4.11 0.98
C ASP A 138 10.83 -4.73 0.46
N ALA A 139 9.76 -4.73 1.27
CA ALA A 139 8.43 -5.17 0.85
C ALA A 139 7.70 -4.18 -0.06
N GLY A 140 8.24 -2.98 -0.29
CA GLY A 140 7.63 -1.99 -1.18
C GLY A 140 6.37 -1.34 -0.62
N ILE A 141 6.19 -1.31 0.70
CA ILE A 141 4.96 -0.81 1.32
C ILE A 141 4.91 0.72 1.25
N VAL A 142 3.82 1.23 0.68
CA VAL A 142 3.51 2.66 0.55
C VAL A 142 2.25 3.04 1.33
N GLY A 143 2.07 4.33 1.60
CA GLY A 143 0.85 4.84 2.23
C GLY A 143 -0.32 4.92 1.26
N LEU A 144 -1.42 4.23 1.58
CA LEU A 144 -2.59 4.09 0.69
C LEU A 144 -3.60 5.26 0.76
N GLY A 145 -3.31 6.34 1.47
CA GLY A 145 -4.18 7.53 1.54
C GLY A 145 -4.14 8.43 0.29
N GLY A 146 -3.63 7.96 -0.85
CA GLY A 146 -3.61 8.68 -2.13
C GLY A 146 -2.21 8.94 -2.68
N ALA A 147 -1.35 9.64 -1.94
CA ALA A 147 -0.04 10.04 -2.46
C ALA A 147 0.97 8.89 -2.65
N THR A 148 0.70 7.69 -2.12
CA THR A 148 1.61 6.52 -2.20
C THR A 148 3.04 6.81 -1.70
N PHE A 149 3.15 7.63 -0.66
CA PHE A 149 4.44 7.97 -0.07
C PHE A 149 5.03 6.75 0.66
N PRO A 150 6.32 6.38 0.44
CA PRO A 150 6.92 5.19 1.04
C PRO A 150 6.78 5.13 2.56
N SER A 151 6.23 4.03 3.09
CA SER A 151 5.87 3.93 4.50
C SER A 151 7.11 3.90 5.41
N PHE A 152 8.22 3.30 4.97
CA PHE A 152 9.45 3.25 5.77
C PHE A 152 10.01 4.65 6.08
N ILE A 153 9.81 5.62 5.17
CA ILE A 153 10.24 7.02 5.36
C ILE A 153 9.37 7.68 6.43
N LYS A 154 8.05 7.43 6.42
CA LYS A 154 7.14 7.94 7.47
C LYS A 154 7.53 7.42 8.85
N MET A 155 8.09 6.21 8.91
CA MET A 155 8.56 5.58 10.15
C MET A 155 10.00 5.95 10.52
N SER A 156 10.67 6.81 9.74
CA SER A 156 12.07 7.21 9.95
C SER A 156 12.14 8.69 10.35
N PRO A 157 11.90 9.05 11.62
CA PRO A 157 12.02 10.45 12.05
C PRO A 157 13.45 10.96 11.80
N PRO A 158 13.63 12.27 11.53
CA PRO A 158 14.95 12.85 11.35
C PRO A 158 15.88 12.56 12.52
N LYS A 159 17.19 12.41 12.26
CA LYS A 159 18.17 12.11 13.30
C LYS A 159 18.07 13.10 14.47
N GLY A 160 17.96 12.55 15.69
CA GLY A 160 17.82 13.35 16.92
C GLY A 160 16.41 13.88 17.18
N LYS A 161 15.40 13.45 16.40
CA LYS A 161 13.98 13.70 16.66
C LYS A 161 13.29 12.39 17.02
N VAL A 162 12.32 12.49 17.93
CA VAL A 162 11.46 11.37 18.35
C VAL A 162 10.04 11.69 17.93
N ALA A 163 9.33 10.68 17.39
CA ALA A 163 7.91 10.80 17.15
C ALA A 163 7.15 10.60 18.47
N GLU A 164 6.56 11.67 19.01
CA GLU A 164 5.81 11.61 20.28
C GLU A 164 4.38 11.06 20.11
N LEU A 165 3.85 11.12 18.88
CA LEU A 165 2.49 10.73 18.58
C LEU A 165 2.42 10.01 17.23
N LEU A 166 1.80 8.82 17.24
CA LEU A 166 1.34 8.14 16.03
C LEU A 166 -0.17 8.40 15.86
N LEU A 167 -0.53 9.14 14.82
CA LEU A 167 -1.92 9.36 14.44
C LEU A 167 -2.29 8.43 13.29
N ILE A 168 -3.32 7.61 13.50
CA ILE A 168 -3.86 6.70 12.48
C ILE A 168 -5.12 7.34 11.91
N ASN A 169 -5.12 7.62 10.61
CA ASN A 169 -6.34 8.06 9.94
C ASN A 169 -7.25 6.86 9.70
N GLY A 170 -8.41 6.85 10.36
CA GLY A 170 -9.50 5.90 10.10
C GLY A 170 -10.72 6.55 9.45
N VAL A 171 -10.58 7.79 8.96
CA VAL A 171 -11.64 8.52 8.29
C VAL A 171 -11.44 8.41 6.78
N GLU A 172 -12.51 8.02 6.10
CA GLU A 172 -12.58 7.88 4.66
C GLU A 172 -13.64 8.85 4.13
N CYS A 173 -13.19 9.97 3.56
CA CYS A 173 -14.06 11.09 3.19
C CYS A 173 -14.43 11.10 1.70
N GLU A 174 -13.76 10.27 0.90
CA GLU A 174 -14.00 10.14 -0.53
C GLU A 174 -15.36 9.46 -0.80
N PRO A 175 -16.14 9.98 -1.77
CA PRO A 175 -17.33 9.29 -2.25
C PRO A 175 -17.01 7.89 -2.77
N TYR A 176 -17.98 6.99 -2.68
CA TYR A 176 -17.92 5.57 -3.08
C TYR A 176 -16.95 4.67 -2.31
N LEU A 177 -15.85 5.20 -1.77
CA LEU A 177 -14.93 4.39 -0.98
C LEU A 177 -15.64 3.94 0.29
N THR A 178 -15.47 2.66 0.63
CA THR A 178 -15.90 2.04 1.90
C THR A 178 -14.84 1.06 2.42
N CYS A 179 -13.66 1.01 1.81
CA CYS A 179 -12.68 -0.04 2.06
C CYS A 179 -12.09 0.03 3.47
N ASP A 180 -11.81 1.24 3.97
CA ASP A 180 -11.25 1.41 5.32
C ASP A 180 -12.30 1.04 6.37
N ALA A 181 -13.56 1.46 6.17
CA ALA A 181 -14.67 1.09 7.03
C ALA A 181 -14.88 -0.43 7.08
N ARG A 182 -14.93 -1.11 5.92
CA ARG A 182 -15.07 -2.56 5.85
C ARG A 182 -13.88 -3.30 6.48
N LEU A 183 -12.66 -2.82 6.29
CA LEU A 183 -11.48 -3.39 6.94
C LEU A 183 -11.53 -3.24 8.46
N MET A 184 -11.99 -2.10 8.98
CA MET A 184 -12.17 -1.89 10.42
C MET A 184 -13.30 -2.75 11.00
N GLU A 185 -14.39 -2.98 10.27
CA GLU A 185 -15.49 -3.84 10.72
C GLU A 185 -15.15 -5.33 10.69
N GLU A 186 -14.54 -5.80 9.60
CA GLU A 186 -14.35 -7.23 9.33
C GLU A 186 -12.97 -7.76 9.71
N ARG A 187 -11.94 -6.88 9.77
CA ARG A 187 -10.52 -7.27 9.89
C ARG A 187 -9.73 -6.38 10.86
N ALA A 188 -10.40 -5.85 11.90
CA ALA A 188 -9.80 -4.95 12.90
C ALA A 188 -8.48 -5.45 13.52
N GLY A 189 -8.37 -6.77 13.75
CA GLY A 189 -7.18 -7.37 14.37
C GLY A 189 -5.90 -7.05 13.62
N GLY A 190 -5.89 -7.20 12.29
CA GLY A 190 -4.73 -6.89 11.45
C GLY A 190 -4.36 -5.41 11.44
N ILE A 191 -5.35 -4.52 11.60
CA ILE A 191 -5.12 -3.08 11.74
C ILE A 191 -4.40 -2.80 13.06
N VAL A 192 -4.88 -3.36 14.17
CA VAL A 192 -4.26 -3.21 15.50
C VAL A 192 -2.83 -3.76 15.51
N GLU A 193 -2.59 -4.92 14.90
CA GLU A 193 -1.25 -5.49 14.74
C GLU A 193 -0.33 -4.56 13.93
N GLY A 194 -0.80 -4.05 12.79
CA GLY A 194 -0.07 -3.07 11.99
C GLY A 194 0.30 -1.81 12.79
N ILE A 195 -0.61 -1.32 13.64
CA ILE A 195 -0.35 -0.18 14.54
C ILE A 195 0.75 -0.50 15.55
N ARG A 196 0.75 -1.69 16.16
CA ARG A 196 1.81 -2.12 17.09
C ARG A 196 3.17 -2.19 16.40
N ILE A 197 3.21 -2.72 15.17
CA ILE A 197 4.42 -2.76 14.35
C ILE A 197 4.92 -1.34 14.03
N MET A 198 4.03 -0.42 13.67
CA MET A 198 4.37 0.98 13.41
C MET A 198 4.92 1.67 14.67
N LEU A 199 4.30 1.46 15.83
CA LEU A 199 4.79 1.99 17.11
C LEU A 199 6.20 1.49 17.40
N ARG A 200 6.47 0.19 17.20
CA ARG A 200 7.81 -0.35 17.40
C ARG A 200 8.81 0.22 16.39
N ALA A 201 8.42 0.35 15.13
CA ALA A 201 9.26 0.94 14.08
C ALA A 201 9.65 2.40 14.36
N LEU A 202 8.83 3.15 15.10
CA LEU A 202 9.06 4.55 15.47
C LEU A 202 9.92 4.73 16.72
N GLN A 203 10.16 3.68 17.51
CA GLN A 203 11.05 3.76 18.66
C GLN A 203 12.48 3.94 18.15
N THR A 204 13.12 5.06 18.50
CA THR A 204 14.48 5.43 18.09
C THR A 204 15.31 5.83 19.28
#